data_AF-A0A3N7G4L5-F1
#
_entry.id   AF-A0A3N7G4L5-F1
#
_cell.length_a   1.000
_cell.length_b   1.000
_cell.length_c   1.000
_cell.angle_alpha   90.00
_cell.angle_beta   90.00
_cell.angle_gamma   90.00
#
_symmetry.space_group_name_H-M   'P 1'
#
loop_
_entity.id
_entity.type
_entity.pdbx_description
1 polymer ?
#
loop_
_entity_poly.entity_id
_entity_poly.type
_entity_poly.pdbx_seq_one_letter_code
_entity_poly.pdbx_strand_id
1 'polypeptide(L)'
;MSMSGLEQTLSTQSSVDLVTVAQAMHWFDLHAFYQQVKWILKKPNGVIAAWCYTVPEVNDSVDSVLNPFYSIDSDPYWEPQLKLIDDKYMSIDFPFEPVEGADHTGPSKFVAEKLMNLDEYFTYL
;
A
#
# COMPACT_ATOMS: atom_id res chain seq x y z
N MET A 1 13.67 -13.19 2.93
CA MET A 1 13.94 -13.78 4.27
C MET A 1 13.38 -15.19 4.29
N SER A 2 14.06 -16.17 4.90
CA SER A 2 13.49 -17.53 5.06
C SER A 2 12.49 -17.57 6.21
N MET A 3 11.65 -18.60 6.30
CA MET A 3 10.74 -18.79 7.45
C MET A 3 11.50 -18.92 8.77
N SER A 4 12.65 -19.60 8.76
CA SER A 4 13.53 -19.69 9.93
C SER A 4 14.08 -18.33 10.36
N GLY A 5 14.42 -17.46 9.41
CA GLY A 5 14.84 -16.09 9.72
C GLY A 5 13.69 -15.26 10.27
N LEU A 6 12.47 -15.50 9.78
CA LEU A 6 11.25 -14.83 10.22
C LEU A 6 10.89 -15.22 11.66
N GLU A 7 10.99 -16.51 11.99
CA GLU A 7 10.79 -17.05 13.34
C GLU A 7 11.77 -16.46 14.36
N GLN A 8 13.05 -16.34 13.97
CA GLN A 8 14.09 -15.80 14.85
C GLN A 8 13.98 -14.29 15.06
N THR A 9 13.48 -13.55 14.07
CA THR A 9 13.52 -12.08 14.06
C THR A 9 12.19 -11.45 14.49
N LEU A 10 11.07 -12.07 14.15
CA LEU A 10 9.73 -11.50 14.35
C LEU A 10 8.94 -12.31 15.38
N SER A 11 8.47 -13.49 14.99
CA SER A 11 7.62 -14.32 15.84
C SER A 11 7.44 -15.72 15.24
N THR A 12 6.95 -16.65 16.04
CA THR A 12 6.66 -18.02 15.64
C THR A 12 5.51 -18.11 14.63
N GLN A 13 5.36 -19.27 14.00
CA GLN A 13 4.28 -19.52 13.06
C GLN A 13 2.90 -19.27 13.68
N SER A 14 1.96 -18.71 12.91
CA SER A 14 0.56 -18.51 13.33
C SER A 14 0.37 -17.70 14.62
N SER A 15 1.17 -16.66 14.82
CA SER A 15 1.22 -15.88 16.06
C SER A 15 0.79 -14.42 15.91
N VAL A 16 0.73 -13.89 14.68
CA VAL A 16 0.40 -12.48 14.43
C VAL A 16 -1.06 -12.34 14.01
N ASP A 17 -1.80 -11.46 14.69
CA ASP A 17 -3.21 -11.21 14.36
C ASP A 17 -3.37 -10.30 13.12
N LEU A 18 -2.46 -9.35 12.88
CA LEU A 18 -2.55 -8.37 11.80
C LEU A 18 -1.19 -8.06 11.17
N VAL A 19 -1.12 -8.10 9.83
CA VAL A 19 -0.01 -7.56 9.03
C VAL A 19 -0.54 -6.35 8.25
N THR A 20 0.14 -5.21 8.36
CA THR A 20 -0.21 -4.00 7.60
C THR A 20 0.86 -3.65 6.59
N VAL A 21 0.44 -3.23 5.38
CA VAL A 21 1.32 -2.62 4.39
C VAL A 21 0.77 -1.24 4.05
N ALA A 22 1.33 -0.22 4.68
CA ALA A 22 0.95 1.17 4.49
C ALA A 22 1.87 1.80 3.43
N GLN A 23 1.42 1.88 2.17
CA GLN A 23 2.12 2.41 0.98
C GLN A 23 3.12 1.47 0.30
N ALA A 24 3.81 0.57 1.01
CA ALA A 24 5.02 -0.06 0.46
C ALA A 24 4.81 -1.28 -0.47
N MET A 25 3.58 -1.74 -0.70
CA MET A 25 3.33 -3.07 -1.30
C MET A 25 3.93 -3.23 -2.70
N HIS A 26 3.92 -2.16 -3.49
CA HIS A 26 4.48 -2.11 -4.84
C HIS A 26 6.00 -2.36 -4.93
N TRP A 27 6.73 -2.31 -3.81
CA TRP A 27 8.16 -2.61 -3.77
C TRP A 27 8.49 -4.07 -3.49
N PHE A 28 7.51 -4.88 -3.10
CA PHE A 28 7.77 -6.23 -2.61
C PHE A 28 7.79 -7.26 -3.73
N ASP A 29 8.60 -8.31 -3.54
CA ASP A 29 8.33 -9.60 -4.17
C ASP A 29 7.08 -10.18 -3.51
N LEU A 30 5.92 -9.92 -4.13
CA LEU A 30 4.62 -10.30 -3.60
C LEU A 30 4.49 -11.80 -3.39
N HIS A 31 5.07 -12.62 -4.27
CA HIS A 31 5.00 -14.07 -4.13
C HIS A 31 5.71 -14.54 -2.85
N ALA A 32 6.95 -14.10 -2.65
CA ALA A 32 7.72 -14.43 -1.45
C ALA A 32 7.09 -13.81 -0.19
N PHE A 33 6.61 -12.57 -0.28
CA PHE A 33 5.95 -11.85 0.81
C PHE A 33 4.68 -12.57 1.27
N TYR A 34 3.79 -12.95 0.35
CA TYR A 34 2.53 -13.62 0.70
C TYR A 34 2.76 -14.99 1.34
N GLN A 35 3.81 -15.73 0.95
CA GLN A 35 4.16 -16.97 1.65
C GLN A 35 4.51 -16.70 3.12
N GLN A 36 5.30 -15.64 3.39
CA GLN A 36 5.68 -15.25 4.75
C GLN A 36 4.47 -14.79 5.57
N VAL A 37 3.59 -13.96 4.97
CA VAL A 37 2.35 -13.50 5.59
C VAL A 37 1.46 -14.69 5.96
N LYS A 38 1.22 -15.63 5.02
CA LYS A 38 0.40 -16.84 5.26
C LYS A 38 0.99 -17.78 6.31
N TRP A 39 2.30 -17.70 6.56
CA TRP A 39 2.98 -18.47 7.59
C TRP A 39 2.86 -17.83 8.97
N ILE A 40 3.07 -16.51 9.08
CA ILE A 40 3.07 -15.81 10.37
C ILE A 40 1.66 -15.49 10.88
N LEU A 41 0.72 -15.22 9.98
CA LEU A 41 -0.65 -14.87 10.36
C LEU A 41 -1.33 -16.02 11.11
N LYS A 42 -2.00 -15.64 12.19
CA LYS A 42 -2.78 -16.53 13.04
C LYS A 42 -3.85 -17.29 12.25
N LYS A 43 -4.05 -18.54 12.63
CA LYS A 43 -5.05 -19.42 12.06
C LYS A 43 -5.99 -19.91 13.16
N PRO A 44 -7.32 -19.69 13.05
CA PRO A 44 -8.00 -18.86 12.05
C PRO A 44 -7.87 -17.34 12.34
N ASN A 45 -8.36 -16.52 11.41
CA ASN A 45 -8.67 -15.09 11.59
C ASN A 45 -7.51 -14.08 11.61
N GLY A 46 -6.29 -14.46 11.23
CA GLY A 46 -5.23 -13.49 10.94
C GLY A 46 -5.57 -12.64 9.71
N VAL A 47 -5.30 -11.34 9.77
CA VAL A 47 -5.66 -10.37 8.72
C VAL A 47 -4.41 -9.75 8.10
N ILE A 48 -4.43 -9.55 6.78
CA ILE A 48 -3.53 -8.63 6.10
C ILE A 48 -4.35 -7.45 5.58
N ALA A 49 -3.88 -6.23 5.84
CA ALA A 49 -4.45 -5.00 5.31
C ALA A 49 -3.37 -4.21 4.58
N ALA A 50 -3.57 -3.95 3.29
CA ALA A 50 -2.69 -3.14 2.48
C ALA A 50 -3.44 -1.92 1.95
N TRP A 51 -2.80 -0.76 1.95
CA TRP A 51 -3.34 0.45 1.39
C TRP A 51 -2.24 1.31 0.77
N CYS A 52 -2.65 2.19 -0.13
CA CYS A 52 -1.80 3.24 -0.66
C CYS A 52 -2.56 4.57 -0.71
N TYR A 53 -1.80 5.64 -0.89
CA TYR A 53 -2.28 6.96 -1.26
C TYR A 53 -1.57 7.38 -2.55
N THR A 54 -2.29 8.15 -3.36
CA THR A 54 -1.82 8.73 -4.61
C THR A 54 -1.37 10.18 -4.39
N VAL A 55 -1.13 10.91 -5.47
CA VAL A 55 -0.95 12.38 -5.46
C VAL A 55 -2.09 13.04 -4.66
N PRO A 56 -1.79 14.01 -3.79
CA PRO A 56 -2.82 14.74 -3.04
C PRO A 56 -3.67 15.61 -3.97
N GLU A 57 -4.98 15.62 -3.73
CA GLU A 57 -5.93 16.52 -4.36
C GLU A 57 -6.18 17.72 -3.43
N VAL A 58 -6.14 18.95 -3.96
CA VAL A 58 -6.30 20.18 -3.15
C VAL A 58 -7.47 21.02 -3.66
N ASN A 59 -7.39 21.50 -4.90
CA ASN A 59 -8.44 22.21 -5.64
C ASN A 59 -7.98 22.44 -7.08
N ASP A 60 -8.90 22.78 -7.98
CA ASP A 60 -8.64 22.97 -9.41
C ASP A 60 -7.41 23.85 -9.72
N SER A 61 -7.20 24.93 -8.95
CA SER A 61 -6.09 25.86 -9.22
C SER A 61 -4.72 25.25 -8.92
N VAL A 62 -4.59 24.53 -7.80
CA VAL A 62 -3.34 23.86 -7.40
C VAL A 62 -3.13 22.59 -8.24
N ASP A 63 -4.18 21.81 -8.42
CA ASP A 63 -4.13 20.51 -9.11
C ASP A 63 -3.83 20.70 -10.61
N SER A 64 -4.26 21.81 -11.22
CA SER A 64 -3.90 22.16 -12.60
C SER A 64 -2.41 22.38 -12.82
N VAL A 65 -1.66 22.70 -11.76
CA VAL A 65 -0.21 22.87 -11.79
C VAL A 65 0.49 21.56 -11.42
N LEU A 66 0.04 20.89 -10.36
CA LEU A 66 0.70 19.67 -9.88
C LEU A 66 0.52 18.48 -10.83
N ASN A 67 -0.66 18.30 -11.42
CA ASN A 67 -0.95 17.10 -12.22
C ASN A 67 -0.03 16.97 -13.45
N PRO A 68 0.19 18.01 -14.28
CA PRO A 68 1.15 17.93 -15.38
C PRO A 68 2.58 17.69 -14.89
N PHE A 69 2.98 18.35 -13.79
CA PHE A 69 4.30 18.15 -13.21
C PHE A 69 4.53 16.70 -12.78
N TYR A 70 3.57 16.09 -12.08
CA TYR A 70 3.67 14.70 -11.63
C TYR A 70 3.64 13.70 -12.78
N SER A 71 2.67 13.85 -13.71
CA SER A 71 2.37 12.84 -14.73
C SER A 71 3.16 12.98 -16.03
N ILE A 72 3.78 14.13 -16.28
CA ILE A 72 4.53 14.40 -17.51
C ILE A 72 5.98 14.75 -17.17
N ASP A 73 6.20 15.81 -16.37
CA ASP A 73 7.56 16.31 -16.13
C ASP A 73 8.38 15.36 -15.24
N SER A 74 7.71 14.72 -14.28
CA SER A 74 8.32 13.78 -13.33
C SER A 74 8.34 12.32 -13.82
N ASP A 75 7.54 11.97 -14.84
CA ASP A 75 7.44 10.59 -15.38
C ASP A 75 8.80 9.93 -15.70
N PRO A 76 9.79 10.63 -16.31
CA PRO A 76 11.09 10.04 -16.59
C PRO A 76 11.90 9.63 -15.34
N TYR A 77 11.52 10.11 -14.16
CA TYR A 77 12.19 9.87 -12.89
C TYR A 77 11.47 8.84 -12.02
N TRP A 78 10.26 8.43 -12.39
CA TRP A 78 9.50 7.44 -11.62
C TRP A 78 9.93 6.01 -11.94
N GLU A 79 10.08 5.22 -10.89
CA GLU A 79 10.25 3.79 -11.03
C GLU A 79 8.95 3.14 -11.54
N PRO A 80 9.00 2.14 -12.43
CA PRO A 80 7.82 1.53 -13.02
C PRO A 80 6.79 0.98 -12.01
N GLN A 81 7.25 0.60 -10.82
CA GLN A 81 6.43 0.08 -9.72
C GLN A 81 5.40 1.10 -9.22
N LEU A 82 5.64 2.41 -9.37
CA LEU A 82 4.70 3.44 -8.95
C LEU A 82 3.39 3.39 -9.75
N LYS A 83 3.39 2.82 -10.96
CA LYS A 83 2.17 2.60 -11.75
C LYS A 83 1.13 1.76 -10.99
N LEU A 84 1.57 0.88 -10.08
CA LEU A 84 0.65 0.12 -9.23
C LEU A 84 -0.04 1.03 -8.19
N ILE A 85 0.64 2.07 -7.70
CA ILE A 85 0.02 3.09 -6.84
C ILE A 85 -0.97 3.93 -7.65
N ASP A 86 -0.59 4.37 -8.85
CA ASP A 86 -1.47 5.15 -9.72
C ASP A 86 -2.74 4.36 -10.08
N ASP A 87 -2.61 3.05 -10.27
CA ASP A 87 -3.70 2.09 -10.45
C ASP A 87 -4.43 1.73 -9.13
N LYS A 88 -4.06 2.36 -8.01
CA LYS A 88 -4.70 2.20 -6.69
C LYS A 88 -4.75 0.73 -6.23
N TYR A 89 -3.72 -0.04 -6.61
CA TYR A 89 -3.61 -1.48 -6.39
C TYR A 89 -4.74 -2.33 -7.00
N MET A 90 -5.52 -1.82 -7.95
CA MET A 90 -6.60 -2.58 -8.59
C MET A 90 -6.08 -3.81 -9.35
N SER A 91 -4.89 -3.71 -9.94
CA SER A 91 -4.26 -4.79 -10.72
C SER A 91 -3.31 -5.69 -9.92
N ILE A 92 -3.07 -5.42 -8.63
CA ILE A 92 -2.19 -6.27 -7.82
C ILE A 92 -2.90 -7.59 -7.49
N ASP A 93 -2.20 -8.71 -7.70
CA ASP A 93 -2.64 -10.00 -7.18
C ASP A 93 -2.72 -9.97 -5.65
N PHE A 94 -3.88 -10.32 -5.10
CA PHE A 94 -4.13 -10.32 -3.66
C PHE A 94 -4.80 -11.64 -3.25
N PRO A 95 -4.01 -12.72 -3.05
CA PRO A 95 -4.51 -14.08 -2.90
C PRO A 95 -4.90 -14.40 -1.44
N PHE A 96 -5.75 -13.55 -0.87
CA PHE A 96 -6.34 -13.68 0.45
C PHE A 96 -7.87 -13.60 0.35
N GLU A 97 -8.55 -14.19 1.34
CA GLU A 97 -10.01 -14.14 1.40
C GLU A 97 -10.49 -12.81 2.00
N PRO A 98 -11.70 -12.35 1.63
CA PRO A 98 -12.35 -11.25 2.33
C PRO A 98 -12.47 -11.52 3.84
N VAL A 99 -12.39 -10.46 4.63
CA VAL A 99 -12.68 -10.53 6.07
C VAL A 99 -14.17 -10.79 6.31
N GLU A 100 -14.52 -11.30 7.50
CA GLU A 100 -15.92 -11.56 7.86
C GLU A 100 -16.79 -10.30 7.68
N GLY A 101 -17.88 -10.43 6.93
CA GLY A 101 -18.80 -9.33 6.62
C GLY A 101 -18.44 -8.51 5.38
N ALA A 102 -17.36 -8.84 4.65
CA ALA A 102 -17.01 -8.21 3.38
C ALA A 102 -17.25 -9.16 2.18
N ASP A 103 -17.77 -8.62 1.07
CA ASP A 103 -18.03 -9.38 -0.15
C ASP A 103 -16.80 -9.44 -1.10
N HIS A 104 -15.80 -8.58 -0.89
CA HIS A 104 -14.59 -8.50 -1.71
C HIS A 104 -13.40 -7.99 -0.86
N THR A 105 -12.18 -8.10 -1.38
CA THR A 105 -10.92 -7.71 -0.71
C THR A 105 -10.51 -6.25 -0.95
N GLY A 106 -11.41 -5.44 -1.49
CA GLY A 106 -11.11 -4.09 -1.98
C GLY A 106 -10.66 -4.06 -3.45
N PRO A 107 -9.94 -3.01 -3.89
CA PRO A 107 -9.66 -1.79 -3.13
C PRO A 107 -10.94 -1.04 -2.74
N SER A 108 -10.97 -0.48 -1.53
CA SER A 108 -12.06 0.40 -1.06
C SER A 108 -11.49 1.79 -0.82
N LYS A 109 -12.18 2.84 -1.30
CA LYS A 109 -11.72 4.22 -1.14
C LYS A 109 -11.94 4.70 0.29
N PHE A 110 -10.89 5.25 0.90
CA PHE A 110 -10.96 6.10 2.08
C PHE A 110 -10.05 7.32 1.87
N VAL A 111 -10.14 8.31 2.76
CA VAL A 111 -9.44 9.59 2.61
C VAL A 111 -8.58 9.84 3.85
N ALA A 112 -7.35 10.29 3.63
CA ALA A 112 -6.53 10.93 4.65
C ALA A 112 -6.50 12.43 4.33
N GLU A 113 -6.94 13.26 5.28
CA GLU A 113 -7.01 14.71 5.10
C GLU A 113 -6.02 15.41 6.04
N LYS A 114 -5.35 16.45 5.54
CA LYS A 114 -4.48 17.29 6.35
C LYS A 114 -4.57 18.73 5.85
N LEU A 115 -4.79 19.66 6.77
CA LEU A 115 -4.65 21.09 6.49
C LEU A 115 -3.17 21.42 6.39
N MET A 116 -2.77 22.07 5.31
CA MET A 116 -1.39 22.53 5.08
C MET A 116 -1.41 23.98 4.60
N ASN A 117 -0.41 24.75 5.01
CA ASN A 117 -0.03 25.96 4.29
C ASN A 117 0.82 25.61 3.04
N LEU A 118 1.18 26.62 2.25
CA LEU A 118 1.94 26.40 1.01
C LEU A 118 3.34 25.81 1.27
N ASP A 119 4.04 26.25 2.31
CA ASP A 119 5.39 25.77 2.63
C ASP A 119 5.37 24.29 3.08
N GLU A 120 4.36 23.89 3.85
CA GLU A 120 4.13 22.50 4.25
C GLU A 120 3.80 21.61 3.05
N TYR A 121 3.03 22.14 2.08
CA TYR A 121 2.70 21.42 0.85
C TYR A 121 3.95 21.22 -0.02
N PHE A 122 4.79 22.23 -0.18
CA PHE A 122 6.07 22.08 -0.88
C PHE A 122 7.06 21.16 -0.15
N THR A 123 6.98 21.06 1.17
CA THR A 123 7.79 20.11 1.93
C THR A 123 7.33 18.66 1.73
N TYR A 124 6.04 18.46 1.45
CA TYR A 124 5.47 17.15 1.19
C TYR A 124 5.82 16.61 -0.21
N LEU A 125 5.83 17.49 -1.21
CA LEU A 125 6.19 17.15 -2.61
C LEU A 125 7.68 16.83 -2.76
#